data_AF-A0A921R2F5-F1
#
_entry.id   AF-A0A921R2F5-F1
#
_cell.length_a   1.000
_cell.length_b   1.000
_cell.length_c   1.000
_cell.angle_alpha   90.00
_cell.angle_beta   90.00
_cell.angle_gamma   90.00
#
_symmetry.space_group_name_H-M   'P 1'
#
loop_
_entity.id
_entity.type
_entity.pdbx_description
1 polymer ?
#
loop_
_entity_poly.entity_id
_entity_poly.type
_entity_poly.pdbx_seq_one_letter_code
_entity_poly.pdbx_strand_id
1 'polypeptide(L)'
;MLGRVVDALGVPIDGKGALSDHERRRVKVKAPGIIERKSVHEPMQTGLKVVDSLVPIGRGQRELIIGGRQTGKTAIAIDTILNQKQMNSRGTNESETLYCVYVAIGQ
;
A
#
# COMPACT_ATOMS: atom_id res chain seq x y z
N MET A 1 -10.33 -5.25 8.48
CA MET A 1 -9.53 -3.99 8.64
C MET A 1 -9.64 -3.04 7.45
N LEU A 2 -9.85 -3.51 6.22
CA LEU A 2 -10.00 -2.64 5.04
C LEU A 2 -11.07 -1.56 5.23
N GLY A 3 -10.75 -0.33 4.79
CA GLY A 3 -11.66 0.82 4.89
C GLY A 3 -11.83 1.40 6.30
N ARG A 4 -11.01 0.97 7.26
CA ARG A 4 -11.01 1.44 8.65
C ARG A 4 -9.81 2.33 8.93
N VAL A 5 -9.96 3.26 9.87
CA VAL A 5 -8.84 4.05 10.43
C VAL A 5 -8.55 3.55 11.83
N VAL A 6 -7.29 3.20 12.08
CA VAL A 6 -6.82 2.68 13.37
C VAL A 6 -5.61 3.46 13.87
N ASP A 7 -5.38 3.42 15.16
CA ASP A 7 -4.13 3.87 15.77
C ASP A 7 -2.99 2.85 15.62
N ALA A 8 -1.82 3.16 16.18
CA ALA A 8 -0.62 2.31 16.13
C ALA A 8 -0.76 0.98 16.91
N LEU A 9 -1.75 0.86 17.79
CA LEU A 9 -2.07 -0.37 18.54
C LEU A 9 -3.15 -1.21 17.84
N GLY A 10 -3.69 -0.73 16.71
CA GLY A 10 -4.77 -1.39 15.98
C GLY A 10 -6.15 -1.10 16.53
N VAL A 11 -6.30 -0.10 17.40
CA VAL A 11 -7.60 0.33 17.94
C VAL A 11 -8.30 1.24 16.91
N PRO A 12 -9.55 0.95 16.53
CA PRO A 12 -10.28 1.82 15.60
C PRO A 12 -10.58 3.20 16.19
N ILE A 13 -10.32 4.23 15.40
CA ILE A 13 -10.55 5.64 15.77
C ILE A 13 -11.53 6.34 14.81
N ASP A 14 -12.14 5.60 13.90
CA ASP A 14 -13.07 6.11 12.87
C ASP A 14 -14.54 6.19 13.32
N GLY A 15 -14.84 5.83 14.56
CA GLY A 15 -16.22 5.84 15.09
C GLY A 15 -17.15 4.76 14.52
N LYS A 16 -16.65 3.83 13.68
CA LYS A 16 -17.47 2.78 13.03
C LYS A 16 -17.60 1.50 13.87
N GLY A 17 -17.41 1.59 15.19
CA GLY A 17 -17.43 0.44 16.11
C GLY A 17 -16.17 -0.42 16.06
N ALA A 18 -16.22 -1.61 16.66
CA ALA A 18 -15.07 -2.52 16.74
C ALA A 18 -14.71 -3.15 15.37
N LEU A 19 -13.52 -3.79 15.29
CA LEU A 19 -13.16 -4.64 14.15
C LEU A 19 -13.74 -6.04 14.37
N SER A 20 -14.48 -6.56 13.40
CA SER A 20 -14.82 -7.99 13.32
C SER A 20 -13.70 -8.79 12.66
N ASP A 21 -13.66 -10.10 12.91
CA ASP A 21 -12.79 -11.09 12.22
C ASP A 21 -11.35 -10.62 11.99
N HIS A 22 -10.60 -10.50 13.08
CA HIS A 22 -9.18 -10.17 13.02
C HIS A 22 -8.36 -11.11 13.90
N GLU A 23 -7.17 -11.44 13.42
CA GLU A 23 -6.16 -12.17 14.19
C GLU A 23 -5.16 -11.20 14.80
N ARG A 24 -4.67 -11.54 15.99
CA ARG A 24 -3.53 -10.81 16.58
C ARG A 24 -2.23 -11.39 16.07
N ARG A 25 -1.34 -10.51 15.62
CA ARG A 25 0.03 -10.86 15.24
C ARG A 25 1.02 -9.97 15.99
N ARG A 26 2.20 -10.51 16.31
CA ARG A 26 3.29 -9.71 16.87
C ARG A 26 3.74 -8.69 15.84
N VAL A 27 3.93 -7.44 16.24
CA VAL A 27 4.41 -6.37 15.33
C VAL A 27 5.81 -6.70 14.80
N LYS A 28 6.66 -7.29 15.64
CA LYS A 28 8.03 -7.68 15.27
C LYS A 28 8.06 -9.13 14.78
N VAL A 29 7.87 -9.32 13.48
CA VAL A 29 8.06 -10.60 12.78
C VAL A 29 9.37 -10.56 12.01
N LYS A 30 10.09 -11.68 11.95
CA LYS A 30 11.31 -11.79 11.13
C LYS A 30 10.93 -11.71 9.65
N ALA A 31 11.67 -10.93 8.87
CA ALA A 31 11.46 -10.86 7.42
C ALA A 31 11.76 -12.21 6.74
N PRO A 32 11.12 -12.51 5.60
CA PRO A 32 11.39 -13.74 4.84
C PRO A 32 12.86 -13.88 4.45
N GLY A 33 13.36 -15.11 4.49
CA GLY A 33 14.73 -15.47 4.10
C GLY A 33 14.97 -15.33 2.59
N ILE A 34 16.18 -15.66 2.14
CA ILE A 34 16.54 -15.59 0.71
C ILE A 34 15.73 -16.61 -0.12
N ILE A 35 15.60 -17.84 0.37
CA ILE A 35 14.95 -18.96 -0.34
C ILE A 35 13.44 -18.71 -0.54
N GLU A 36 12.79 -18.00 0.39
CA GLU A 36 11.36 -17.72 0.35
C GLU A 36 11.00 -16.58 -0.61
N ARG A 37 11.99 -15.88 -1.18
CA ARG A 37 11.77 -14.74 -2.07
C ARG A 37 11.78 -15.18 -3.53
N LYS A 38 10.96 -14.50 -4.33
CA LYS A 38 10.96 -14.58 -5.79
C LYS A 38 11.40 -13.24 -6.37
N SER A 39 12.02 -13.25 -7.56
CA SER A 39 12.28 -12.04 -8.31
C SER A 39 10.98 -11.27 -8.56
N VAL A 40 11.04 -9.94 -8.45
CA VAL A 40 9.93 -9.06 -8.81
C VAL A 40 9.74 -9.12 -10.33
N HIS A 41 8.54 -9.47 -10.77
CA HIS A 41 8.20 -9.70 -12.17
C HIS A 41 6.79 -9.20 -12.55
N GLU A 42 5.99 -8.79 -11.56
CA GLU A 42 4.65 -8.24 -11.78
C GLU A 42 4.69 -6.73 -11.59
N PRO A 43 4.14 -5.92 -12.51
CA PRO A 43 4.13 -4.46 -12.37
C PRO A 43 3.09 -4.01 -11.33
N MET A 44 3.35 -2.87 -10.69
CA MET A 44 2.38 -2.11 -9.91
C MET A 44 2.20 -0.74 -10.58
N GLN A 45 1.04 -0.52 -11.19
CA GLN A 45 0.78 0.70 -11.95
C GLN A 45 0.39 1.84 -11.03
N THR A 46 1.15 2.93 -11.04
CA THR A 46 0.83 4.13 -10.24
C THR A 46 -0.27 4.97 -10.87
N GLY A 47 -0.47 4.86 -12.19
CA GLY A 47 -1.35 5.75 -12.95
C GLY A 47 -0.67 7.08 -13.32
N LEU A 48 0.57 7.29 -12.90
CA LEU A 48 1.36 8.47 -13.20
C LEU A 48 2.30 8.17 -14.37
N LYS A 49 2.05 8.79 -15.53
CA LYS A 49 2.83 8.56 -16.76
C LYS A 49 4.34 8.63 -16.53
N VAL A 50 4.81 9.62 -15.78
CA VAL A 50 6.24 9.83 -15.53
C VAL A 50 6.85 8.68 -14.71
N VAL A 51 6.12 8.16 -13.71
CA VAL A 51 6.60 7.06 -12.87
C VAL A 51 6.51 5.76 -13.65
N ASP A 52 5.34 5.44 -14.21
CA ASP A 52 5.10 4.16 -14.89
C ASP A 52 5.97 3.99 -16.16
N SER A 53 6.42 5.10 -16.77
CA SER A 53 7.25 5.04 -17.98
C SER A 53 8.75 5.13 -17.70
N LEU A 54 9.18 5.97 -16.75
CA LEU A 54 10.62 6.24 -16.52
C LEU A 54 11.19 5.47 -15.34
N VAL A 55 10.39 5.24 -14.30
CA VAL A 55 10.80 4.58 -13.07
C VAL A 55 9.71 3.58 -12.63
N PRO A 56 9.47 2.52 -13.43
CA PRO A 56 8.39 1.58 -13.16
C PRO A 56 8.62 0.85 -11.84
N ILE A 57 7.53 0.62 -11.11
CA ILE A 57 7.56 -0.04 -9.79
C ILE A 57 6.96 -1.44 -9.92
N GLY A 58 7.64 -2.45 -9.41
CA GLY A 58 7.12 -3.83 -9.37
C GLY A 58 6.51 -4.24 -8.02
N ARG A 59 5.64 -5.27 -8.02
CA ARG A 59 5.05 -5.85 -6.81
C ARG A 59 6.12 -6.57 -5.98
N GLY A 60 6.30 -6.12 -4.75
CA GLY A 60 7.38 -6.58 -3.86
C GLY A 60 8.64 -5.71 -3.88
N GLN A 61 8.67 -4.65 -4.70
CA GLN A 61 9.71 -3.63 -4.68
C GLN A 61 9.48 -2.61 -3.55
N ARG A 62 10.56 -1.96 -3.10
CA ARG A 62 10.51 -0.79 -2.22
C ARG A 62 11.01 0.41 -3.02
N GLU A 63 10.17 1.42 -3.15
CA GLU A 63 10.49 2.65 -3.88
C GLU A 63 10.48 3.85 -2.93
N LEU A 64 11.52 4.70 -3.00
CA LEU A 64 11.67 5.87 -2.15
C LEU A 64 11.09 7.12 -2.83
N ILE A 65 10.11 7.76 -2.20
CA ILE A 65 9.62 9.08 -2.60
C ILE A 65 10.29 10.15 -1.72
N ILE A 66 11.26 10.88 -2.27
CA ILE A 66 12.03 11.90 -1.56
C ILE A 66 11.89 13.28 -2.22
N GLY A 67 11.90 14.34 -1.42
CA GLY A 67 11.79 15.72 -1.90
C GLY A 67 11.51 16.73 -0.78
N GLY A 68 11.67 18.02 -1.08
CA GLY A 68 11.47 19.12 -0.13
C GLY A 68 10.02 19.30 0.35
N ARG A 69 9.76 20.31 1.18
CA ARG A 69 8.39 20.61 1.62
C ARG A 69 7.51 20.97 0.41
N GLN A 70 6.24 20.56 0.43
CA GLN A 70 5.25 20.91 -0.60
C GLN A 70 5.60 20.48 -2.05
N THR A 71 6.45 19.47 -2.24
CA THR A 71 6.82 18.96 -3.58
C THR A 71 5.95 17.80 -4.07
N GLY A 72 4.71 17.67 -3.59
CA GLY A 72 3.77 16.65 -4.10
C GLY A 72 4.00 15.20 -3.67
N LYS A 73 4.89 14.93 -2.69
CA LYS A 73 5.16 13.55 -2.21
C LYS A 73 3.89 12.80 -1.81
N THR A 74 3.03 13.44 -1.02
CA THR A 74 1.74 12.86 -0.60
C THR A 74 0.80 12.66 -1.77
N ALA A 75 0.76 13.60 -2.73
CA ALA A 75 -0.07 13.49 -3.91
C ALA A 75 0.28 12.25 -4.74
N ILE A 76 1.58 12.01 -4.98
CA ILE A 76 2.06 10.81 -5.69
C ILE A 76 1.55 9.52 -5.01
N ALA A 77 1.68 9.42 -3.69
CA ALA A 77 1.23 8.25 -2.94
C ALA A 77 -0.29 8.07 -2.96
N ILE A 78 -1.06 9.14 -2.80
CA ILE A 78 -2.53 9.09 -2.80
C ILE A 78 -3.07 8.77 -4.19
N ASP A 79 -2.54 9.37 -5.25
CA ASP A 79 -2.94 9.09 -6.63
C ASP A 79 -2.66 7.61 -6.98
N THR A 80 -1.52 7.08 -6.53
CA THR A 80 -1.18 5.66 -6.67
C THR A 80 -2.24 4.75 -6.03
N ILE A 81 -2.69 5.08 -4.81
CA ILE A 81 -3.73 4.32 -4.09
C ILE A 81 -5.08 4.42 -4.83
N LEU A 82 -5.44 5.61 -5.31
CA LEU A 82 -6.68 5.83 -6.05
C LEU A 82 -6.69 5.07 -7.38
N ASN A 83 -5.55 4.97 -8.07
CA ASN A 83 -5.43 4.16 -9.28
C ASN A 83 -5.72 2.67 -8.99
N GLN A 84 -5.24 2.13 -7.87
CA GLN A 84 -5.51 0.72 -7.51
C GLN A 84 -6.99 0.45 -7.31
N LYS A 85 -7.77 1.41 -6.78
CA LYS A 85 -9.23 1.25 -6.68
C LYS A 85 -9.85 1.03 -8.06
N GLN A 86 -9.42 1.81 -9.06
CA GLN A 86 -9.91 1.65 -10.44
C GLN A 86 -9.48 0.30 -11.03
N MET A 87 -8.24 -0.11 -10.81
CA MET A 87 -7.73 -1.40 -11.26
C MET A 87 -8.47 -2.57 -10.61
N ASN A 88 -8.66 -2.55 -9.29
CA ASN A 88 -9.42 -3.55 -8.55
C ASN A 88 -10.88 -3.66 -9.02
N SER A 89 -11.49 -2.55 -9.45
CA SER A 89 -12.86 -2.58 -9.98
C SER A 89 -12.98 -3.23 -11.37
N ARG A 90 -11.86 -3.36 -12.10
CA ARG A 90 -11.78 -3.98 -13.42
C ARG A 90 -11.18 -5.39 -13.37
N GLY A 91 -10.43 -5.71 -12.32
CA GLY A 91 -9.79 -7.00 -12.13
C GLY A 91 -10.83 -8.12 -12.04
N THR A 92 -10.59 -9.19 -12.78
CA THR A 92 -11.45 -10.39 -12.77
C THR A 92 -10.93 -11.45 -11.81
N ASN A 93 -9.65 -11.37 -11.45
CA ASN A 93 -8.96 -12.32 -10.58
C ASN A 93 -8.52 -11.67 -9.27
N GLU A 94 -8.55 -12.45 -8.20
CA GLU A 94 -8.09 -11.99 -6.88
C GLU A 94 -6.58 -11.69 -6.85
N SER A 95 -5.79 -12.39 -7.67
CA SER A 95 -4.35 -12.17 -7.82
C SER A 95 -3.98 -10.76 -8.32
N GLU A 96 -4.89 -10.11 -9.06
CA GLU A 96 -4.72 -8.76 -9.60
C GLU A 96 -5.13 -7.69 -8.58
N THR A 97 -5.87 -8.06 -7.54
CA THR A 97 -6.37 -7.12 -6.54
C THR A 97 -5.23 -6.63 -5.63
N LEU A 98 -5.16 -5.32 -5.42
CA LEU A 98 -4.20 -4.69 -4.53
C LEU A 98 -4.89 -3.99 -3.36
N TYR A 99 -4.50 -4.38 -2.14
CA TYR A 99 -4.96 -3.74 -0.91
C TYR A 99 -3.92 -2.71 -0.44
N CYS A 100 -4.35 -1.45 -0.35
CA CYS A 100 -3.47 -0.34 0.04
C CYS A 100 -3.57 -0.06 1.54
N VAL A 101 -2.43 0.27 2.16
CA VAL A 101 -2.33 0.73 3.55
C VAL A 101 -1.55 2.04 3.56
N TYR A 102 -2.12 3.07 4.19
CA TYR A 102 -1.47 4.38 4.35
C TYR A 102 -1.19 4.63 5.83
N VAL A 103 0.08 4.84 6.19
CA VAL A 103 0.51 5.08 7.57
C VAL A 103 0.90 6.56 7.71
N ALA A 104 0.13 7.32 8.47
CA ALA A 104 0.39 8.72 8.77
C ALA A 104 1.20 8.83 10.08
N ILE A 105 2.35 9.51 10.05
CA ILE A 105 3.22 9.72 11.22
C ILE A 105 3.46 11.22 11.39
N GLY A 106 3.00 11.79 12.50
CA GLY A 106 3.18 13.23 12.81
C GLY A 106 2.46 14.19 11.86
N GLN A 107 1.39 13.72 11.22
CA GLN A 107 0.50 14.52 10.36
C GLN A 107 -0.55 15.26 11.20
#